data_AF-A0A2M8NEA7-F1
#
_entry.id   AF-A0A2M8NEA7-F1
#
_cell.length_a   1.000
_cell.length_b   1.000
_cell.length_c   1.000
_cell.angle_alpha   90.00
_cell.angle_beta   90.00
_cell.angle_gamma   90.00
#
_symmetry.space_group_name_H-M   'P 1'
#
loop_
_entity.id
_entity.type
_entity.pdbx_description
1 polymer ?
#
loop_
_entity_poly.entity_id
_entity_poly.type
_entity_poly.pdbx_seq_one_letter_code
_entity_poly.pdbx_strand_id
1 'polypeptide(L)'
;NILLQVLDDGRITDSQGRTVDFRNAIVVMTSNIGSEYILDVSGDDSKYEEMRKRVMDALRSHFRPEFLNRVDDIILFHALSLKELRQIVGIQL
;
A
#
# COMPACT_ATOMS: atom_id res chain seq x y z
N ASN A 1 -0.30 -4.50 -18.02
CA ASN A 1 -1.34 -3.51 -18.39
C ASN A 1 -2.74 -3.83 -17.91
N ILE A 2 -3.08 -5.10 -17.61
CA ILE A 2 -4.40 -5.47 -17.08
C ILE A 2 -4.74 -4.73 -15.77
N LEU A 3 -3.79 -4.64 -14.83
CA LEU A 3 -4.01 -3.94 -13.57
C LEU A 3 -4.25 -2.43 -13.76
N LEU A 4 -3.52 -1.79 -14.69
CA LEU A 4 -3.75 -0.38 -15.04
C LEU A 4 -5.16 -0.19 -15.60
N GLN A 5 -5.66 -1.11 -16.44
CA GLN A 5 -7.01 -1.04 -16.97
C GLN A 5 -8.08 -1.09 -15.86
N VAL A 6 -7.86 -1.89 -14.81
CA VAL A 6 -8.76 -1.91 -13.64
C VAL A 6 -8.73 -0.57 -12.90
N LEU A 7 -7.54 0.01 -12.69
CA LEU A 7 -7.38 1.27 -11.98
C LEU A 7 -7.83 2.49 -12.80
N ASP A 8 -7.73 2.44 -14.14
CA ASP A 8 -8.12 3.50 -15.07
C ASP A 8 -9.61 3.43 -15.42
N ASP A 9 -10.05 2.30 -15.98
CA ASP A 9 -11.38 2.16 -16.59
C ASP A 9 -12.40 1.53 -15.63
N GLY A 10 -11.97 1.03 -14.46
CA GLY A 10 -12.84 0.28 -13.56
C GLY A 10 -13.40 -0.99 -14.21
N ARG A 11 -12.69 -1.58 -15.18
CA ARG A 11 -13.13 -2.82 -15.86
C ARG A 11 -11.95 -3.66 -16.29
N ILE A 12 -12.17 -4.96 -16.41
CA ILE A 12 -11.21 -5.91 -16.94
C ILE A 12 -11.91 -6.83 -17.93
N THR A 13 -11.24 -7.19 -19.02
CA THR A 13 -11.71 -8.23 -19.94
C THR A 13 -10.79 -9.43 -19.80
N ASP A 14 -11.36 -10.59 -19.48
CA ASP A 14 -10.59 -11.83 -19.35
C ASP A 14 -10.23 -12.44 -20.72
N SER A 15 -9.46 -13.54 -20.71
CA SER A 15 -9.04 -14.24 -21.92
C SER A 15 -10.18 -14.93 -22.70
N GLN A 16 -11.37 -15.03 -22.10
CA GLN A 16 -12.58 -15.55 -22.73
C GLN A 16 -13.46 -14.43 -23.31
N GLY A 17 -13.02 -13.17 -23.22
CA GLY A 17 -13.75 -12.00 -23.73
C GLY A 17 -14.84 -11.51 -22.78
N ARG A 18 -14.91 -11.99 -21.53
CA ARG A 18 -15.89 -11.54 -20.54
C ARG A 18 -15.37 -10.27 -19.88
N THR A 19 -16.18 -9.22 -19.89
CA THR A 19 -15.85 -7.96 -19.20
C THR A 19 -16.49 -7.94 -17.82
N VAL A 20 -15.67 -7.68 -16.79
CA VAL A 20 -16.08 -7.54 -15.40
C VAL A 20 -15.93 -6.07 -14.97
N ASP A 21 -16.91 -5.57 -14.24
CA ASP A 21 -16.98 -4.20 -13.73
C ASP A 21 -16.44 -4.12 -12.29
N PHE A 22 -15.50 -3.20 -12.07
CA PHE A 22 -14.81 -2.91 -10.81
C PHE A 22 -15.16 -1.53 -10.24
N ARG A 23 -16.08 -0.77 -10.87
CA ARG A 23 -16.44 0.60 -10.40
C ARG A 23 -17.04 0.64 -8.99
N ASN A 24 -17.56 -0.48 -8.50
CA ASN A 24 -18.08 -0.63 -7.13
C ASN A 24 -17.20 -1.55 -6.27
N ALA A 25 -15.89 -1.59 -6.54
CA ALA A 25 -14.93 -2.38 -5.78
C ALA A 25 -13.85 -1.48 -5.16
N ILE A 26 -13.44 -1.80 -3.93
CA ILE A 26 -12.26 -1.21 -3.31
C ILE A 26 -11.08 -2.13 -3.61
N VAL A 27 -10.05 -1.60 -4.27
CA VAL A 27 -8.82 -2.32 -4.56
C VAL A 27 -7.80 -2.00 -3.47
N VAL A 28 -7.46 -3.01 -2.67
CA VAL A 28 -6.40 -2.90 -1.66
C VAL A 28 -5.17 -3.66 -2.16
N MET A 29 -4.02 -2.99 -2.16
CA MET A 29 -2.73 -3.56 -2.54
C MET A 29 -1.77 -3.43 -1.36
N THR A 30 -0.95 -4.46 -1.13
CA THR A 30 0.04 -4.47 -0.06
C THR A 30 1.42 -4.80 -0.62
N SER A 31 2.44 -4.21 -0.02
CA SER A 31 3.84 -4.46 -0.37
C SER A 31 4.71 -4.28 0.88
N ASN A 32 5.80 -5.03 0.94
CA ASN A 32 6.81 -4.92 1.99
C ASN A 32 8.00 -4.03 1.59
N ILE A 33 7.95 -3.37 0.42
CA ILE A 33 9.00 -2.46 -0.07
C ILE A 33 9.19 -1.30 0.91
N GLY A 34 10.45 -1.03 1.29
CA GLY A 34 10.79 0.05 2.21
C GLY A 34 10.45 -0.24 3.67
N SER A 35 10.05 -1.47 4.00
CA SER A 35 9.77 -1.89 5.39
C SER A 35 10.97 -1.73 6.31
N GLU A 36 12.18 -1.82 5.78
CA GLU A 36 13.43 -1.57 6.50
C GLU A 36 13.48 -0.15 7.08
N TYR A 37 12.99 0.85 6.35
CA TYR A 37 12.99 2.25 6.81
C TYR A 37 11.91 2.54 7.85
N ILE A 38 10.83 1.75 7.84
CA ILE A 38 9.73 1.87 8.79
C ILE A 38 10.16 1.41 10.19
N LEU A 39 11.00 0.36 10.25
CA LEU A 39 11.51 -0.17 11.52
C LEU A 39 12.50 0.80 12.20
N ASP A 40 13.28 1.55 11.42
CA ASP A 40 14.30 2.48 11.94
C ASP A 40 13.71 3.72 12.67
N VAL A 41 12.42 4.00 12.49
CA VAL A 41 11.74 5.21 13.00
C VAL A 41 10.78 4.91 14.15
N SER A 42 10.75 3.66 14.66
CA SER A 42 9.83 3.28 15.73
C SER A 42 10.02 4.14 16.99
N GLY A 43 9.08 5.05 17.24
CA GLY A 43 8.99 5.86 18.45
C GLY A 43 9.45 7.33 18.36
N ASP A 44 9.79 7.83 17.17
CA ASP A 44 10.18 9.24 16.98
C ASP A 44 9.42 9.89 15.81
N ASP A 45 8.32 10.58 16.14
CA ASP A 45 7.46 11.28 15.18
C ASP A 45 8.22 12.34 14.36
N SER A 46 9.34 12.87 14.89
CA SER A 46 10.15 13.86 14.18
C SER A 46 10.82 13.31 12.93
N LYS A 47 10.96 11.99 12.83
CA LYS A 47 11.57 11.28 11.70
C LYS A 47 10.54 10.72 10.71
N TYR A 48 9.25 10.91 10.95
CA TYR A 48 8.18 10.38 10.09
C TYR A 48 8.30 10.86 8.64
N GLU A 49 8.55 12.15 8.42
CA GLU A 49 8.70 12.71 7.07
C GLU A 49 9.92 12.15 6.34
N GLU A 50 11.03 11.92 7.06
CA GLU A 50 12.22 11.31 6.48
C GLU A 50 11.97 9.84 6.09
N MET A 51 11.33 9.07 6.98
CA MET A 51 10.90 7.70 6.67
C MET A 51 9.98 7.68 5.45
N ARG A 52 8.94 8.52 5.44
CA ARG A 52 7.99 8.62 4.33
C ARG A 52 8.72 8.87 3.01
N LYS A 53 9.67 9.81 3.00
CA LYS A 53 10.49 10.09 1.82
C LYS A 53 11.27 8.85 1.35
N ARG A 54 11.98 8.17 2.25
CA ARG A 54 12.77 6.96 1.92
C ARG A 54 11.90 5.83 1.36
N VAL A 55 10.72 5.61 1.96
CA VAL A 55 9.76 4.61 1.47
C VAL A 55 9.22 5.00 0.09
N MET A 56 8.88 6.28 -0.13
CA MET A 56 8.41 6.76 -1.43
C MET A 56 9.50 6.65 -2.52
N ASP A 57 10.75 6.91 -2.19
CA ASP A 57 11.88 6.73 -3.12
C ASP A 57 12.08 5.24 -3.48
N ALA A 58 11.93 4.33 -2.51
CA ALA A 58 11.95 2.89 -2.75
C ALA A 58 10.77 2.42 -3.61
N LEU A 59 9.57 2.96 -3.39
CA LEU A 59 8.41 2.65 -4.24
C LEU A 59 8.61 3.14 -5.68
N ARG A 60 9.18 4.34 -5.87
CA ARG A 60 9.46 4.91 -7.19
C ARG A 60 10.57 4.19 -7.95
N SER A 61 11.51 3.55 -7.25
CA SER A 61 12.54 2.75 -7.90
C SER A 61 12.01 1.39 -8.35
N HIS A 62 11.01 0.84 -7.67
CA HIS A 62 10.44 -0.47 -7.97
C HIS A 62 9.24 -0.41 -8.93
N PHE A 63 8.36 0.57 -8.76
CA PHE A 63 7.16 0.74 -9.58
C PHE A 63 7.32 1.89 -10.56
N ARG A 64 6.80 1.67 -11.77
CA ARG A 64 6.77 2.72 -12.79
C ARG A 64 5.83 3.87 -12.36
N PRO A 65 6.13 5.13 -12.72
CA PRO A 65 5.31 6.29 -12.34
C PRO A 65 3.85 6.17 -12.76
N GLU A 66 3.55 5.56 -13.90
CA GLU A 66 2.16 5.43 -14.34
C GLU A 66 1.32 4.52 -13.45
N PHE A 67 1.93 3.55 -12.75
CA PHE A 67 1.20 2.75 -11.77
C PHE A 67 0.97 3.53 -10.49
N LEU A 68 2.01 4.19 -9.97
CA LEU A 68 1.91 4.98 -8.73
C LEU A 68 0.92 6.13 -8.86
N ASN A 69 0.84 6.75 -10.04
CA ASN A 69 -0.10 7.84 -10.33
C ASN A 69 -1.57 7.38 -10.43
N ARG A 70 -1.85 6.08 -10.33
CA ARG A 70 -3.21 5.49 -10.29
C ARG A 70 -3.61 4.97 -8.91
N VAL A 71 -2.72 5.10 -7.93
CA VAL A 71 -3.05 4.79 -6.55
C VAL A 71 -3.52 6.08 -5.89
N ASP A 72 -4.76 6.11 -5.42
CA ASP A 72 -5.34 7.29 -4.78
C ASP A 72 -4.61 7.65 -3.48
N ASP A 73 -4.40 6.65 -2.62
CA ASP A 73 -3.76 6.81 -1.31
C ASP A 73 -2.71 5.74 -1.04
N ILE A 74 -1.57 6.15 -0.49
CA ILE A 74 -0.52 5.26 -0.01
C ILE A 74 -0.48 5.35 1.52
N ILE A 75 -0.84 4.24 2.18
CA ILE A 75 -0.86 4.13 3.63
C ILE A 75 0.41 3.44 4.10
N LEU A 76 1.18 4.13 4.96
CA LEU A 76 2.34 3.57 5.63
C LEU A 76 1.92 3.03 6.99
N PHE A 77 2.20 1.74 7.23
CA PHE A 77 1.95 1.10 8.51
C PHE A 77 3.14 1.31 9.44
N HIS A 78 2.89 1.78 10.65
CA HIS A 78 3.92 1.92 11.68
C HIS A 78 4.14 0.58 12.40
N ALA A 79 5.32 0.43 13.00
CA ALA A 79 5.59 -0.68 13.90
C ALA A 79 4.64 -0.62 15.10
N LEU A 80 4.03 -1.76 15.45
CA LEU A 80 3.12 -1.86 16.60
C LEU A 80 3.89 -1.64 17.90
N SER A 81 3.38 -0.76 18.74
CA SER A 81 3.84 -0.61 20.11
C SER A 81 3.44 -1.81 20.96
N LEU A 82 4.15 -2.02 22.07
CA LEU A 82 3.82 -3.06 23.04
C LEU A 82 2.38 -2.90 23.59
N LYS A 83 1.89 -1.66 23.68
CA LYS A 83 0.52 -1.37 24.13
C LYS A 83 -0.51 -1.85 23.11
N GLU A 84 -0.30 -1.58 21.82
CA GLU A 84 -1.18 -2.03 20.73
C GLU A 84 -1.14 -3.56 20.59
N LEU A 85 0.04 -4.17 20.70
CA LEU A 85 0.17 -5.64 20.69
C LEU A 85 -0.65 -6.29 21.80
N ARG A 86 -0.64 -5.75 23.02
CA ARG A 86 -1.48 -6.26 24.12
C ARG A 86 -2.98 -6.17 23.80
N GLN A 87 -3.43 -5.11 23.15
CA GLN A 87 -4.83 -4.97 22.74
C GLN A 87 -5.21 -5.99 21.67
N ILE A 88 -4.33 -6.22 20.69
CA ILE A 88 -4.56 -7.20 19.62
C ILE A 88 -4.65 -8.62 20.20
N VAL A 89 -3.73 -8.99 21.10
CA VAL A 89 -3.78 -10.28 21.81
C VAL A 89 -5.09 -10.42 22.59
N GLY A 90 -5.57 -9.34 23.20
CA GLY A 90 -6.86 -9.33 23.91
C GLY A 90 -8.08 -9.57 23.02
N ILE A 91 -8.05 -9.23 21.72
CA ILE A 91 -9.15 -9.52 20.77
C ILE A 91 -9.16 -11.00 20.35
N GLN A 92 -8.01 -11.67 20.42
CA GLN A 92 -7.88 -13.08 20.03
C GLN A 92 -8.31 -14.07 21.13
N LEU A 93 -8.68 -13.58 22.32
CA LEU A 93 -9.20 -14.37 23.45
C LEU A 93 -10.72 -14.17 23.59
#